data_AF-A0A2N3FSJ1-F1
#
_entry.id   AF-A0A2N3FSJ1-F1
#
_cell.length_a   1.000
_cell.length_b   1.000
_cell.length_c   1.000
_cell.angle_alpha   90.00
_cell.angle_beta   90.00
_cell.angle_gamma   90.00
#
_symmetry.space_group_name_H-M   'P 1'
#
loop_
_entity.id
_entity.type
_entity.pdbx_description
1 polymer ?
#
loop_
_entity_poly.entity_id
_entity_poly.type
_entity_poly.pdbx_seq_one_letter_code
_entity_poly.pdbx_strand_id
1 'polypeptide(L)' 'AVARSAGLAARELKGDKKLNLRVHGRAGQPCGVCGSTIAEVSFADSALQYCPGCQTGGKLLADRRLSKLLK' A
#
# COMPACT_ATOMS: atom_id res chain seq x y z
N ALA A 1 13.78 -10.89 -3.26
CA ALA A 1 12.53 -11.32 -3.90
C ALA A 1 12.78 -12.52 -4.80
N VAL A 2 13.52 -12.37 -5.90
CA VAL A 2 13.83 -13.44 -6.88
C VAL A 2 14.38 -14.71 -6.23
N ALA A 3 15.36 -14.59 -5.33
CA ALA A 3 15.96 -15.74 -4.64
C ALA A 3 14.97 -16.59 -3.82
N ARG A 4 13.90 -15.99 -3.28
CA ARG A 4 12.89 -16.69 -2.47
C ARG A 4 11.78 -17.31 -3.31
N SER A 5 11.60 -16.78 -4.52
CA SER A 5 10.65 -17.26 -5.52
C SER A 5 11.19 -18.42 -6.34
N ALA A 6 12.49 -18.71 -6.26
CA ALA A 6 13.12 -19.82 -6.95
C ALA A 6 12.56 -21.16 -6.44
N GLY A 7 11.93 -21.92 -7.35
CA GLY A 7 11.42 -23.26 -7.06
C GLY A 7 9.97 -23.33 -6.57
N LEU A 8 9.29 -22.20 -6.33
CA LEU A 8 7.86 -22.20 -5.99
C LEU A 8 6.99 -22.41 -7.24
N ALA A 9 5.89 -23.15 -7.10
CA ALA A 9 4.94 -23.28 -8.19
C ALA A 9 4.23 -21.96 -8.48
N ALA A 10 3.79 -21.75 -9.73
CA ALA A 10 3.13 -20.51 -10.17
C ALA A 10 1.92 -20.10 -9.30
N ARG A 11 1.18 -21.09 -8.76
CA ARG A 11 0.04 -20.83 -7.86
C ARG A 11 0.46 -20.26 -6.51
N GLU A 12 1.59 -20.71 -5.98
CA GLU A 12 2.13 -20.31 -4.67
C GLU A 12 2.72 -18.89 -4.73
N LEU A 13 3.34 -18.55 -5.86
CA LEU A 13 3.88 -17.21 -6.12
C LEU A 13 2.83 -16.09 -6.05
N LYS A 14 1.56 -16.39 -6.32
CA LYS A 14 0.47 -15.40 -6.33
C LYS A 14 0.12 -14.90 -4.93
N GLY A 15 0.06 -15.80 -3.94
CA GLY A 15 -0.22 -15.44 -2.55
C GLY A 15 0.94 -14.67 -1.92
N ASP A 16 2.15 -15.15 -2.14
CA ASP A 16 3.38 -14.53 -1.67
C ASP A 16 3.54 -13.09 -2.16
N LYS A 17 3.17 -12.80 -3.40
CA LYS A 17 3.25 -11.44 -3.94
C LYS A 17 2.49 -10.44 -3.08
N LYS A 18 1.31 -10.78 -2.57
CA LYS A 18 0.48 -9.86 -1.76
C LYS A 18 1.04 -9.66 -0.36
N LEU A 19 1.56 -10.73 0.27
CA LEU A 19 2.17 -10.68 1.60
C LEU A 19 3.46 -9.84 1.64
N ASN A 20 4.18 -9.79 0.52
CA ASN A 20 5.43 -9.05 0.38
C ASN A 20 5.24 -7.54 0.10
N LEU A 21 4.00 -7.05 -0.01
CA LEU A 21 3.74 -5.62 -0.18
C LEU A 21 3.80 -4.91 1.19
N ARG A 22 4.65 -3.88 1.29
CA ARG A 22 4.95 -3.20 2.56
C ARG A 22 3.76 -2.47 3.18
N VAL A 23 2.84 -1.95 2.37
CA VAL A 23 1.73 -1.09 2.84
C VAL A 23 0.34 -1.57 2.40
N HIS A 24 0.26 -2.43 1.38
CA HIS A 24 -1.01 -2.86 0.81
C HIS A 24 -1.83 -3.68 1.82
N GLY A 25 -3.09 -3.32 2.02
CA GLY A 25 -3.98 -3.99 2.99
C GLY A 25 -3.61 -3.79 4.45
N ARG A 26 -2.78 -2.78 4.76
CA ARG A 26 -2.27 -2.49 6.11
C ARG A 26 -2.67 -1.10 6.63
N ALA A 27 -3.73 -0.49 6.09
CA ALA A 27 -4.24 0.78 6.59
C ALA A 27 -4.50 0.69 8.10
N GLY A 28 -4.08 1.70 8.86
CA GLY A 28 -4.17 1.73 10.33
C GLY A 28 -3.07 0.96 11.06
N GLN A 29 -2.26 0.14 10.38
CA GLN A 29 -1.11 -0.54 10.99
C GLN A 29 0.13 0.38 11.05
N PRO A 30 1.06 0.15 12.00
CA PRO A 30 2.33 0.85 12.01
C PRO A 30 3.20 0.49 10.81
N CYS A 31 3.88 1.48 10.23
CA CYS A 31 4.84 1.26 9.17
C CYS A 31 6.07 0.52 9.70
N GLY A 32 6.41 -0.62 9.09
CA GLY A 32 7.61 -1.40 9.44
C GLY A 32 8.96 -0.74 9.13
N VAL A 33 8.98 0.53 8.68
CA VAL A 33 10.21 1.31 8.43
C VAL A 33 10.33 2.45 9.44
N CYS A 34 9.35 3.35 9.51
CA CYS A 34 9.41 4.55 10.35
C CYS A 34 8.42 4.57 11.52
N GLY A 35 7.61 3.52 11.71
CA GLY A 35 6.63 3.42 12.80
C GLY A 35 5.35 4.23 12.63
N SER A 36 5.31 5.23 11.73
CA SER A 36 4.09 6.01 11.46
C SER A 36 2.93 5.13 10.98
N THR A 37 1.70 5.52 11.33
CA THR A 37 0.50 4.81 10.86
C THR A 37 0.36 4.87 9.35
N ILE A 38 0.14 3.72 8.72
CA ILE A 38 -0.17 3.63 7.29
C ILE A 38 -1.55 4.25 7.04
N ALA A 39 -1.60 5.24 6.16
CA ALA A 39 -2.82 5.93 5.74
C ALA A 39 -3.36 5.34 4.44
N GLU A 40 -4.63 5.63 4.14
CA GLU A 40 -5.29 5.22 2.90
C GLU A 40 -5.98 6.41 2.25
N VAL A 41 -5.92 6.49 0.92
CA VAL A 41 -6.73 7.38 0.10
C VAL A 41 -7.69 6.53 -0.72
N SER A 42 -8.97 6.88 -0.70
CA SER A 42 -9.94 6.32 -1.62
C SER A 42 -10.10 7.19 -2.87
N PHE A 43 -10.16 6.53 -4.01
CA PHE A 43 -10.57 7.05 -5.31
C PHE A 43 -11.98 6.54 -5.62
N ALA A 44 -12.50 6.87 -6.81
CA ALA A 44 -13.86 6.50 -7.20
C ALA A 44 -14.12 4.97 -7.21
N ASP A 45 -13.10 4.17 -7.54
CA ASP A 45 -13.19 2.72 -7.78
C ASP A 45 -12.06 1.92 -7.13
N SER A 46 -11.14 2.59 -6.45
CA SER A 46 -9.89 2.00 -5.96
C SER A 46 -9.42 2.71 -4.69
N ALA A 47 -8.51 2.06 -3.97
CA ALA A 47 -7.89 2.62 -2.79
C ALA A 47 -6.37 2.43 -2.85
N LEU A 48 -5.63 3.39 -2.30
CA LEU A 48 -4.18 3.37 -2.20
C LEU A 48 -3.76 3.53 -0.75
N GLN A 49 -3.04 2.54 -0.22
CA GLN A 49 -2.39 2.63 1.08
C GLN A 49 -0.96 3.17 0.94
N TYR A 50 -0.54 4.05 1.84
CA TYR A 50 0.79 4.67 1.85
C TYR A 50 1.26 4.96 3.28
N CYS A 51 2.57 5.10 3.47
CA CYS A 51 3.13 5.59 4.72
C CYS A 51 3.40 7.09 4.61
N PRO A 52 2.76 7.96 5.42
CA PRO A 52 2.98 9.39 5.36
C PRO A 52 4.46 9.76 5.61
N GLY A 53 5.08 9.16 6.62
CA GLY A 53 6.48 9.42 6.97
C GLY A 53 7.46 9.09 5.85
N CYS A 54 7.32 7.92 5.21
CA CYS A 54 8.27 7.48 4.19
C CYS A 54 8.00 8.01 2.77
N GLN A 55 6.74 8.30 2.42
CA GLN A 55 6.36 8.55 1.01
C GLN A 55 5.96 10.00 0.73
N THR A 56 5.50 10.74 1.74
CA THR A 56 4.97 12.11 1.56
C THR A 56 5.59 13.10 2.54
N GLY A 57 6.72 12.76 3.17
CA GLY A 57 7.39 13.63 4.14
C GLY A 57 6.53 13.99 5.35
N GLY A 58 5.61 13.10 5.74
CA GLY A 58 4.66 13.29 6.84
C GLY A 58 3.31 13.89 6.42
N LYS A 59 3.14 14.36 5.17
CA LYS A 59 1.89 14.97 4.73
C LYS A 59 0.79 13.93 4.47
N LEU A 60 -0.39 14.15 5.06
CA LEU A 60 -1.58 13.37 4.71
C LEU A 60 -2.18 13.83 3.37
N LEU A 61 -2.45 12.87 2.50
CA LEU A 61 -3.18 13.04 1.25
C LEU A 61 -4.69 12.99 1.50
N ALA A 62 -5.42 13.91 0.86
CA ALA A 62 -6.87 13.99 0.98
C ALA A 62 -7.58 12.89 0.17
N ASP A 63 -8.80 12.54 0.60
CA ASP A 63 -9.72 11.67 -0.13
C ASP A 63 -9.99 12.22 -1.54
N ARG A 64 -10.01 11.33 -2.54
CA ARG A 64 -10.09 11.69 -3.96
C ARG A 64 -11.30 11.11 -4.67
N ARG A 65 -12.34 10.68 -3.93
CA ARG A 65 -13.57 10.13 -4.52
C ARG A 65 -14.28 11.15 -5.43
N LEU A 66 -14.27 12.43 -5.06
CA LEU A 66 -14.89 13.51 -5.83
C LEU A 66 -13.92 14.23 -6.79
N SER A 67 -12.65 13.80 -6.89
CA SER A 67 -11.66 14.50 -7.73
C SER A 67 -11.96 14.47 -9.24
N LYS A 68 -12.88 13.62 -9.71
CA LYS A 68 -13.38 13.66 -11.09
C LYS A 68 -14.39 14.80 -11.34
N LEU A 69 -15.12 15.23 -10.30
CA LEU A 69 -16.15 16.27 -10.37
C LEU A 69 -15.60 17.69 -10.18
N LEU A 70 -14.41 17.79 -9.60
CA LEU A 70 -13.75 19.05 -9.25
C LEU A 70 -12.60 19.42 -10.20
N LYS A 71 -12.64 18.91 -11.45
CA LYS A 71 -11.75 19.36 -12.53
C LYS A 71 -12.31 20.59 -13.21
#